data_AF-I4BM19-F1
#
_entry.id   AF-I4BM19-F1
#
_cell.length_a   1.000
_cell.length_b   1.000
_cell.length_c   1.000
_cell.angle_alpha   90.00
_cell.angle_beta   90.00
_cell.angle_gamma   90.00
#
_symmetry.space_group_name_H-M   'P 1'
#
loop_
_entity.id
_entity.type
_entity.pdbx_description
1 polymer ?
#
loop_
_entity_poly.entity_id
_entity_poly.type
_entity_poly.pdbx_seq_one_letter_code
_entity_poly.pdbx_strand_id
1 'polypeptide(L)'
;MKLGRIATAIITLAATATVLAPPSQAAMQLGNYDLLTNRYDRASWVWFAAACIPEKFPDCVHIGARPRLKYYAYYEGKAVLADGRYTLNVEVPDGLRCPGYNMPTHETYSWDAVTLVGTIDSRFDVGCFNGPPGTQFWTFALQRL
;
A
#
# COMPACT_ATOMS: atom_id res chain seq x y z
N MET A 1 -14.60 -60.10 3.50
CA MET A 1 -14.95 -58.95 4.39
C MET A 1 -13.73 -58.09 4.78
N LYS A 2 -12.88 -57.62 3.84
CA LYS A 2 -11.72 -56.78 4.20
C LYS A 2 -11.37 -55.62 3.25
N LEU A 3 -12.06 -55.44 2.12
CA LEU A 3 -11.82 -54.30 1.21
C LEU A 3 -12.78 -53.11 1.43
N GLY A 4 -13.95 -53.32 2.03
CA GLY A 4 -14.97 -52.27 2.17
C GLY A 4 -14.72 -51.24 3.29
N ARG A 5 -13.77 -51.49 4.21
CA ARG A 5 -13.54 -50.63 5.39
C ARG A 5 -12.44 -49.57 5.19
N ILE A 6 -11.64 -49.69 4.13
CA ILE A 6 -10.49 -48.79 3.89
C ILE A 6 -10.92 -47.58 3.03
N ALA A 7 -11.92 -47.75 2.16
CA ALA A 7 -12.41 -46.68 1.28
C ALA A 7 -13.16 -45.56 2.04
N THR A 8 -13.73 -45.85 3.21
CA THR A 8 -14.54 -44.89 3.97
C THR A 8 -13.71 -43.90 4.80
N ALA A 9 -12.44 -44.22 5.11
CA ALA A 9 -11.59 -43.39 5.96
C ALA A 9 -10.88 -42.25 5.21
N ILE A 10 -10.79 -42.34 3.88
CA ILE A 10 -10.09 -41.34 3.05
C ILE A 10 -11.03 -40.19 2.64
N ILE A 11 -12.33 -40.48 2.48
CA ILE A 11 -13.33 -39.48 2.08
C ILE A 11 -13.63 -38.50 3.23
N THR A 12 -13.51 -38.92 4.49
CA THR A 12 -13.76 -38.05 5.65
C THR A 12 -12.64 -37.05 5.92
N LEU A 13 -11.39 -37.34 5.53
CA LEU A 13 -10.26 -36.43 5.75
C LEU A 13 -10.16 -35.31 4.70
N ALA A 14 -10.71 -35.53 3.50
CA ALA A 14 -10.73 -34.52 2.43
C ALA A 14 -11.86 -33.49 2.61
N ALA A 15 -12.92 -33.82 3.36
CA ALA A 15 -14.09 -32.96 3.54
C ALA A 15 -13.90 -31.87 4.63
N THR A 16 -12.91 -31.99 5.52
CA THR A 16 -12.67 -31.01 6.59
C THR A 16 -11.73 -29.87 6.22
N ALA A 17 -11.03 -29.94 5.09
CA ALA A 17 -10.07 -28.92 4.68
C ALA A 17 -10.73 -27.64 4.10
N THR A 18 -11.97 -27.71 3.61
CA THR A 18 -12.65 -26.55 3.00
C THR A 18 -13.42 -25.68 4.00
N VAL A 19 -13.60 -26.12 5.25
CA VAL A 19 -14.39 -25.40 6.26
C VAL A 19 -13.52 -24.48 7.14
N LEU A 20 -12.20 -24.66 7.10
CA LEU A 20 -11.22 -23.92 7.91
C LEU A 20 -10.31 -23.01 7.09
N ALA A 21 -10.69 -22.64 5.87
CA ALA A 21 -10.04 -21.51 5.22
C ALA A 21 -10.25 -20.29 6.14
N PRO A 22 -9.18 -19.70 6.72
CA PRO A 22 -9.34 -18.48 7.49
C PRO A 22 -10.05 -17.45 6.61
N PRO A 23 -10.98 -16.64 7.13
CA PRO A 23 -11.42 -15.48 6.38
C PRO A 23 -10.17 -14.73 5.96
N SER A 24 -9.99 -14.48 4.66
CA SER A 24 -8.80 -13.78 4.19
C SER A 24 -8.78 -12.42 4.87
N GLN A 25 -7.94 -12.25 5.89
CA GLN A 25 -7.64 -10.95 6.51
C GLN A 25 -6.77 -10.10 5.57
N ALA A 26 -6.98 -10.23 4.26
CA ALA A 26 -6.05 -9.80 3.23
C ALA A 26 -6.24 -8.34 2.83
N ALA A 27 -6.98 -7.54 3.60
CA ALA A 27 -7.23 -6.14 3.30
C ALA A 27 -6.87 -5.25 4.51
N MET A 28 -6.24 -4.11 4.24
CA MET A 28 -5.96 -3.13 5.28
C MET A 28 -7.28 -2.60 5.84
N GLN A 29 -7.33 -2.33 7.14
CA GLN A 29 -8.51 -1.72 7.74
C GLN A 29 -8.65 -0.26 7.27
N LEU A 30 -9.88 0.23 7.11
CA LEU A 30 -10.09 1.66 6.90
C LEU A 30 -9.75 2.44 8.19
N GLY A 31 -9.30 3.67 8.04
CA GLY A 31 -8.89 4.53 9.15
C GLY A 31 -7.62 5.33 8.87
N ASN A 32 -7.05 5.90 9.92
CA ASN A 32 -5.82 6.69 9.83
C ASN A 32 -4.60 5.83 10.12
N TYR A 33 -3.52 6.08 9.40
CA TYR A 33 -2.24 5.40 9.53
C TYR A 33 -1.09 6.40 9.56
N ASP A 34 -0.08 6.09 10.35
CA ASP A 34 1.22 6.75 10.24
C ASP A 34 2.03 6.13 9.12
N LEU A 35 2.48 6.99 8.20
CA LEU A 35 3.44 6.62 7.18
C LEU A 35 4.85 6.76 7.78
N LEU A 36 5.41 5.61 8.17
CA LEU A 36 6.77 5.50 8.67
C LEU A 36 7.69 5.27 7.47
N THR A 37 8.31 6.32 6.94
CA THR A 37 9.16 6.24 5.74
C THR A 37 10.55 6.83 5.97
N ASN A 38 11.55 6.29 5.26
CA ASN A 38 12.91 6.84 5.23
C ASN A 38 13.13 7.95 4.20
N ARG A 39 12.06 8.41 3.52
CA ARG A 39 12.11 9.47 2.51
C ARG A 39 12.15 10.88 3.10
N TYR A 40 11.41 11.12 4.19
CA TYR A 40 11.13 12.45 4.71
C TYR A 40 11.64 12.61 6.14
N ASP A 41 12.32 13.73 6.41
CA ASP A 41 13.04 14.01 7.66
C ASP A 41 12.48 15.19 8.46
N ARG A 42 11.58 16.01 7.89
CA ARG A 42 11.06 17.23 8.55
C ARG A 42 9.68 17.07 9.19
N ALA A 43 8.88 16.14 8.71
CA ALA A 43 7.56 15.86 9.25
C ALA A 43 7.10 14.44 8.91
N SER A 44 6.34 13.84 9.83
CA SER A 44 5.58 12.63 9.56
C SER A 44 4.30 12.94 8.77
N TRP A 45 3.71 11.90 8.20
CA TRP A 45 2.42 11.96 7.53
C TRP A 45 1.39 11.09 8.22
N VAL A 46 0.14 11.52 8.11
CA VAL A 46 -1.01 10.66 8.32
C VAL A 46 -1.59 10.31 6.95
N TRP A 47 -1.79 9.03 6.71
CA TRP A 47 -2.59 8.51 5.61
C TRP A 47 -4.00 8.24 6.11
N PHE A 48 -4.97 8.93 5.52
CA PHE A 48 -6.38 8.60 5.65
C PHE A 48 -6.73 7.55 4.61
N ALA A 49 -7.09 6.35 5.06
CA ALA A 49 -7.53 5.25 4.24
C ALA A 49 -9.05 5.10 4.32
N ALA A 50 -9.73 5.24 3.19
CA ALA A 50 -11.17 5.16 3.07
C ALA A 50 -11.61 4.20 1.97
N ALA A 51 -12.89 3.84 1.98
CA ALA A 51 -13.48 3.13 0.86
C ALA A 51 -13.34 3.97 -0.42
N CYS A 52 -13.05 3.33 -1.54
CA CYS A 52 -13.11 3.99 -2.83
C CYS A 52 -14.55 4.39 -3.18
N ILE A 53 -14.71 5.60 -3.71
CA ILE A 53 -15.99 6.18 -4.12
C ILE A 53 -15.82 6.72 -5.56
N PRO A 54 -16.79 6.51 -6.46
CA PRO A 54 -18.02 5.71 -6.29
C PRO A 54 -17.82 4.19 -6.31
N GLU A 55 -16.63 3.73 -6.66
CA GLU A 55 -16.34 2.32 -6.89
C GLU A 55 -16.09 1.60 -5.57
N LYS A 56 -17.17 1.09 -4.98
CA LYS A 56 -17.17 0.38 -3.68
C LYS A 56 -16.81 -1.10 -3.83
N PHE A 57 -15.69 -1.43 -4.47
CA PHE A 57 -15.20 -2.81 -4.50
C PHE A 57 -14.16 -3.06 -3.38
N PRO A 58 -14.11 -4.29 -2.83
CA PRO A 58 -13.27 -4.60 -1.66
C PRO A 58 -11.77 -4.45 -1.93
N ASP A 59 -11.36 -4.57 -3.19
CA ASP A 59 -9.96 -4.53 -3.62
C ASP A 59 -9.47 -3.10 -3.90
N CYS A 60 -10.09 -2.07 -3.30
CA CYS A 60 -9.68 -0.68 -3.46
C CYS A 60 -9.75 0.09 -2.15
N VAL A 61 -8.69 0.87 -1.90
CA VAL A 61 -8.61 1.82 -0.81
C VAL A 61 -8.23 3.20 -1.35
N HIS A 62 -9.01 4.22 -1.03
CA HIS A 62 -8.64 5.60 -1.28
C HIS A 62 -7.68 6.05 -0.19
N ILE A 63 -6.53 6.58 -0.58
CA ILE A 63 -5.50 7.09 0.31
C ILE A 63 -5.43 8.60 0.13
N GLY A 64 -5.60 9.34 1.23
CA GLY A 64 -5.29 10.76 1.33
C GLY A 64 -4.14 10.99 2.28
N ALA A 65 -3.01 11.49 1.78
CA ALA A 65 -1.85 11.82 2.61
C ALA A 65 -1.94 13.26 3.11
N ARG A 66 -1.75 13.42 4.42
CA ARG A 66 -1.88 14.66 5.16
C ARG A 66 -0.63 14.85 6.02
N PRO A 67 0.23 15.85 5.74
CA PRO A 67 1.43 16.05 6.54
C PRO A 67 1.04 16.67 7.89
N ARG A 68 1.66 16.20 8.99
CA ARG A 68 1.35 16.72 10.34
C ARG A 68 1.83 18.16 10.56
N LEU A 69 2.78 18.61 9.75
CA LEU A 69 3.32 19.97 9.75
C LEU A 69 3.35 20.53 8.32
N LYS A 70 3.44 21.86 8.18
CA LYS A 70 3.38 22.57 6.90
C LYS A 70 4.68 22.49 6.06
N TYR A 71 5.37 21.35 6.10
CA TYR A 71 6.61 21.14 5.34
C TYR A 71 6.43 20.44 3.99
N TYR A 72 5.29 19.76 3.81
CA TYR A 72 5.03 18.95 2.62
C TYR A 72 3.65 19.19 1.99
N ALA A 73 3.46 18.75 0.74
CA ALA A 73 2.23 18.93 -0.01
C ALA A 73 1.20 17.82 0.19
N TYR A 74 -0.09 18.11 0.04
CA TYR A 74 -1.11 17.07 0.05
C TYR A 74 -1.04 16.23 -1.23
N TYR A 75 -1.31 14.93 -1.12
CA TYR A 75 -1.52 14.05 -2.28
C TYR A 75 -2.56 12.99 -1.93
N GLU A 76 -3.21 12.43 -2.95
CA GLU A 76 -4.23 11.40 -2.78
C GLU A 76 -4.45 10.57 -4.05
N GLY A 77 -4.95 9.36 -3.89
CA GLY A 77 -5.24 8.47 -5.01
C GLY A 77 -5.93 7.18 -4.58
N LYS A 78 -6.20 6.32 -5.55
CA LYS A 78 -6.82 5.01 -5.31
C LYS A 78 -5.75 3.93 -5.39
N ALA A 79 -5.67 3.12 -4.33
CA ALA A 79 -4.80 1.97 -4.27
C ALA A 79 -5.60 0.70 -4.59
N VAL A 80 -5.13 -0.09 -5.54
CA VAL A 80 -5.77 -1.35 -5.94
C VAL A 80 -5.05 -2.52 -5.29
N LEU A 81 -5.80 -3.45 -4.72
CA LEU A 81 -5.33 -4.70 -4.15
C LEU A 81 -5.31 -5.79 -5.22
N ALA A 82 -4.14 -6.39 -5.44
CA ALA A 82 -3.99 -7.59 -6.26
C ALA A 82 -2.92 -8.49 -5.64
N ASP A 83 -3.17 -9.79 -5.61
CA ASP A 83 -2.21 -10.79 -5.12
C ASP A 83 -1.62 -10.47 -3.73
N GLY A 84 -2.46 -9.95 -2.83
CA GLY A 84 -2.08 -9.60 -1.45
C GLY A 84 -1.27 -8.30 -1.33
N ARG A 85 -1.12 -7.51 -2.40
CA ARG A 85 -0.42 -6.23 -2.38
C ARG A 85 -1.27 -5.10 -2.91
N TYR A 86 -1.25 -3.97 -2.21
CA TYR A 86 -1.80 -2.74 -2.72
C TYR A 86 -0.78 -2.04 -3.62
N THR A 87 -1.28 -1.39 -4.67
CA THR A 87 -0.51 -0.49 -5.52
C THR A 87 -1.23 0.84 -5.66
N LEU A 88 -0.56 1.94 -5.31
CA LEU A 88 -1.03 3.32 -5.44
C LEU A 88 -0.10 4.08 -6.38
N ASN A 89 -0.63 4.54 -7.51
CA ASN A 89 0.04 5.50 -8.38
C ASN A 89 -0.48 6.90 -8.07
N VAL A 90 0.43 7.82 -7.77
CA VAL A 90 0.05 9.18 -7.34
C VAL A 90 1.12 10.20 -7.70
N GLU A 91 0.67 11.42 -8.00
CA GLU A 91 1.52 12.59 -8.14
C GLU A 91 1.83 13.18 -6.76
N VAL A 92 3.11 13.35 -6.42
CA VAL A 92 3.52 14.02 -5.19
C VAL A 92 4.15 15.36 -5.55
N PRO A 93 3.48 16.51 -5.31
CA PRO A 93 3.91 17.82 -5.80
C PRO A 93 5.29 18.28 -5.35
N ASP A 94 5.78 17.75 -4.23
CA ASP A 94 7.04 18.10 -3.61
C ASP A 94 7.93 16.89 -3.33
N GLY A 95 7.74 15.83 -4.12
CA GLY A 95 8.40 14.55 -3.89
C GLY A 95 9.90 14.55 -4.17
N LEU A 96 10.39 15.42 -5.06
CA LEU A 96 11.82 15.65 -5.23
C LEU A 96 12.24 16.96 -4.53
N ARG A 97 13.13 16.84 -3.55
CA ARG A 97 13.66 17.97 -2.76
C ARG A 97 14.96 18.47 -3.37
N CYS A 98 14.95 19.71 -3.85
CA CYS A 98 16.14 20.39 -4.37
C CYS A 98 16.61 21.48 -3.39
N PRO A 99 17.86 21.96 -3.50
CA PRO A 99 18.30 23.13 -2.75
C PRO A 99 17.47 24.36 -3.13
N GLY A 100 16.63 24.82 -2.21
CA GLY A 100 15.83 26.05 -2.35
C GLY A 100 14.44 25.89 -2.96
N TYR A 101 14.09 24.72 -3.49
CA TYR A 101 12.78 24.46 -4.10
C TYR A 101 12.46 22.96 -4.18
N ASN A 102 11.22 22.61 -4.49
CA ASN A 102 10.79 21.21 -4.65
C ASN A 102 10.14 21.02 -6.02
N MET A 103 10.09 19.77 -6.47
CA MET A 103 9.53 19.41 -7.76
C MET A 103 8.60 18.20 -7.62
N PRO A 104 7.61 18.08 -8.52
CA PRO A 104 6.71 16.96 -8.53
C PRO A 104 7.42 15.67 -8.95
N THR A 105 6.89 14.55 -8.49
CA THR A 105 7.31 13.20 -8.85
C THR A 105 6.11 12.31 -9.09
N HIS A 106 6.31 11.31 -9.96
CA HIS A 106 5.39 10.21 -10.19
C HIS A 106 5.76 9.08 -9.23
N GLU A 107 4.88 8.76 -8.29
CA GLU A 107 5.14 7.73 -7.28
C GLU A 107 4.36 6.47 -7.59
N THR A 108 5.00 5.33 -7.37
CA THR A 108 4.34 4.04 -7.19
C THR A 108 4.61 3.54 -5.78
N TYR A 109 3.61 3.60 -4.91
CA TYR A 109 3.65 2.94 -3.61
C TYR A 109 3.14 1.51 -3.77
N SER A 110 3.90 0.53 -3.28
CA SER A 110 3.45 -0.86 -3.21
C SER A 110 3.66 -1.41 -1.81
N TRP A 111 2.61 -1.97 -1.19
CA TRP A 111 2.72 -2.56 0.14
C TRP A 111 1.93 -3.86 0.26
N ASP A 112 2.40 -4.71 1.16
CA ASP A 112 1.72 -5.93 1.54
C ASP A 112 0.46 -5.62 2.36
N ALA A 113 -0.65 -6.27 2.04
CA ALA A 113 -1.96 -5.94 2.59
C ALA A 113 -2.15 -6.35 4.07
N VAL A 114 -1.27 -7.22 4.59
CA VAL A 114 -1.35 -7.74 5.96
C VAL A 114 -0.32 -7.06 6.86
N THR A 115 0.95 -7.07 6.46
CA THR A 115 2.07 -6.48 7.21
C THR A 115 2.13 -4.96 7.08
N LEU A 116 1.50 -4.40 6.04
CA LEU A 116 1.50 -2.98 5.71
C LEU A 116 2.90 -2.38 5.49
N VAL A 117 3.88 -3.23 5.17
CA VAL A 117 5.24 -2.84 4.80
C VAL A 117 5.33 -2.73 3.28
N GLY A 118 6.00 -1.69 2.80
CA GLY A 118 6.04 -1.36 1.38
C GLY A 118 7.26 -0.57 0.92
N THR A 119 7.22 -0.27 -0.37
CA THR A 119 8.26 0.44 -1.11
C THR A 119 7.66 1.59 -1.90
N ILE A 120 8.48 2.60 -2.16
CA ILE A 120 8.13 3.75 -2.99
C ILE A 120 9.12 3.80 -4.14
N ASP A 121 8.62 3.57 -5.36
CA ASP A 121 9.35 3.84 -6.59
C ASP A 121 8.96 5.23 -7.10
N SER A 122 9.88 6.17 -6.95
CA SER A 122 9.71 7.58 -7.31
C SER A 122 10.39 7.87 -8.64
N ARG A 123 9.70 8.54 -9.56
CA ARG A 123 10.25 8.99 -10.85
C ARG A 123 10.06 10.49 -11.01
N PHE A 124 11.02 11.16 -11.62
CA PHE A 124 10.92 12.58 -11.98
C PHE A 124 11.42 12.80 -13.41
N ASP A 125 10.71 13.63 -14.15
CA ASP A 125 11.02 13.93 -15.55
C ASP A 125 12.19 14.91 -15.71
N VAL A 126 12.46 15.71 -14.68
CA VAL A 126 13.55 16.69 -14.65
C VAL A 126 14.18 16.68 -13.28
N GLY A 127 15.51 16.62 -13.23
CA GLY A 127 16.30 16.68 -12.00
C GLY A 127 16.54 18.11 -11.52
N CYS A 128 17.08 18.25 -10.30
CA CYS A 128 17.42 19.57 -9.75
C CYS A 128 18.36 20.34 -10.71
N PHE A 129 18.20 21.66 -10.79
CA PHE A 129 18.92 22.55 -11.70
C PHE A 129 18.78 22.19 -13.18
N ASN A 130 17.60 21.73 -13.61
CA ASN A 130 17.34 21.19 -14.97
C ASN A 130 18.24 19.99 -15.31
N GLY A 131 18.58 19.19 -14.30
CA GLY A 131 19.28 17.94 -14.49
C GLY A 131 18.45 16.91 -15.27
N PRO A 132 19.06 15.79 -15.69
CA PRO A 132 18.36 14.74 -16.40
C PRO A 132 17.24 14.11 -15.53
N PRO A 133 16.24 13.45 -16.16
CA PRO A 133 15.26 12.62 -15.45
C PRO A 133 15.95 11.52 -14.65
N GLY A 134 15.24 10.99 -13.65
CA GLY A 134 15.77 9.93 -12.80
C GLY A 134 14.73 9.28 -11.91
N THR A 135 15.23 8.41 -11.04
CA THR A 135 14.43 7.61 -10.12
C THR A 135 15.02 7.58 -8.72
N GLN A 136 14.17 7.43 -7.71
CA GLN A 136 14.56 7.18 -6.32
C GLN A 136 13.74 6.01 -5.76
N PHE A 137 14.34 5.29 -4.82
CA PHE A 137 13.70 4.16 -4.15
C PHE A 137 13.69 4.39 -2.65
N TRP A 138 12.54 4.16 -2.03
CA TRP A 138 12.35 4.32 -0.59
C TRP A 138 11.57 3.15 -0.01
N THR A 139 11.59 3.02 1.31
CA THR A 139 10.81 2.02 2.04
C THR A 139 9.87 2.71 3.01
N PHE A 140 8.77 2.05 3.33
CA PHE A 140 7.85 2.52 4.35
C PHE A 140 7.12 1.38 5.06
N ALA A 141 6.49 1.71 6.18
CA ALA A 141 5.47 0.90 6.83
C ALA A 141 4.28 1.79 7.22
N LEU A 142 3.09 1.20 7.26
CA LEU A 142 1.90 1.87 7.81
C LEU A 142 1.60 1.33 9.19
N GLN A 143 1.53 2.24 10.17
CA GLN A 143 1.12 1.91 11.52
C GLN A 143 -0.25 2.51 11.79
N ARG A 144 -1.22 1.67 12.19
CA ARG A 144 -2.58 2.15 12.49
C ARG A 144 -2.58 3.07 13.70
N LEU A 145 -3.35 4.17 13.61
CA LEU A 145 -3.60 5.13 14.69
C LEU A 145 -4.85 4.77 15.51
#